data_AF-A0A2G9TDD6-F1
#
_entry.id   AF-A0A2G9TDD6-F1
#
_cell.length_a   1.000
_cell.length_b   1.000
_cell.length_c   1.000
_cell.angle_alpha   90.00
_cell.angle_beta   90.00
_cell.angle_gamma   90.00
#
_symmetry.space_group_name_H-M   'P 1'
#
loop_
_entity.id
_entity.type
_entity.pdbx_description
1 polymer ?
#
loop_
_entity_poly.entity_id
_entity_poly.type
_entity_poly.pdbx_seq_one_letter_code
_entity_poly.pdbx_strand_id
1 'polypeptide(L)'
;MPPTLRRQAKRYTQTSGPVRSNTTLLQRRPHMFHQSTPRCSSSMLLYSASWIPTFDGNILEYPEFSSRFATLVGNEVQLDDTTKFSLLKSCLRGRALHAIQGLSMTPNNYKNAMDIPATHFDDKVTMKHILYTKLSQLPDCDSDGHNLQALYNQMLALVRQFAEDGNDSNETGLGAILFNKLCQSA
;
A
#
# COMPACT_ATOMS: atom_id res chain seq x y z
N MET A 1 46.06 35.15 -32.07
CA MET A 1 47.21 34.76 -31.20
C MET A 1 47.94 36.03 -30.78
N PRO A 2 48.62 36.07 -29.62
CA PRO A 2 48.19 36.01 -28.22
C PRO A 2 48.36 37.43 -27.56
N PRO A 3 48.37 37.60 -26.21
CA PRO A 3 47.96 38.82 -25.50
C PRO A 3 49.13 39.72 -25.03
N THR A 4 48.85 40.91 -24.48
CA THR A 4 49.71 41.51 -23.43
C THR A 4 49.03 42.62 -22.62
N LEU A 5 49.24 42.51 -21.30
CA LEU A 5 48.82 43.39 -20.22
C LEU A 5 49.37 44.82 -20.33
N ARG A 6 48.59 45.82 -19.91
CA ARG A 6 49.17 47.03 -19.30
C ARG A 6 48.30 47.61 -18.18
N ARG A 7 48.86 47.53 -16.98
CA ARG A 7 48.44 48.17 -15.73
C ARG A 7 48.25 49.68 -15.92
N GLN A 8 47.17 50.22 -15.35
CA GLN A 8 47.19 51.58 -14.81
C GLN A 8 46.60 51.57 -13.40
N ALA A 9 47.47 51.86 -12.43
CA ALA A 9 47.10 52.29 -11.10
C ALA A 9 46.99 53.82 -11.12
N LYS A 10 45.92 54.37 -10.56
CA LYS A 10 45.87 55.77 -10.11
C LYS A 10 45.58 55.81 -8.62
N ARG A 11 46.31 56.73 -7.98
CA ARG A 11 46.56 56.85 -6.55
C ARG A 11 45.39 57.49 -5.77
N TYR A 12 45.39 57.14 -4.49
CA TYR A 12 44.67 57.60 -3.31
C TYR A 12 44.60 59.12 -3.04
N THR A 13 43.56 59.54 -2.31
CA THR A 13 43.59 60.20 -0.97
C THR A 13 42.21 59.99 -0.28
N GLN A 14 42.08 59.24 0.83
CA GLN A 14 42.37 59.53 2.25
C GLN A 14 41.32 60.42 2.94
N THR A 15 40.45 59.83 3.77
CA THR A 15 39.83 60.47 4.94
C THR A 15 39.33 59.40 5.93
N SER A 16 39.23 59.80 7.18
CA SER A 16 39.66 59.17 8.43
C SER A 16 38.57 58.47 9.25
N GLY A 17 39.00 57.53 10.11
CA GLY A 17 38.54 57.50 11.52
C GLY A 17 37.57 56.37 11.93
N PRO A 18 37.78 55.71 13.09
CA PRO A 18 37.09 54.49 13.49
C PRO A 18 35.86 54.69 14.40
N VAL A 19 34.94 53.72 14.34
CA VAL A 19 33.76 53.60 15.21
C VAL A 19 34.12 52.92 16.54
N ARG A 20 33.77 53.56 17.66
CA ARG A 20 33.80 53.02 19.04
C ARG A 20 32.38 53.15 19.61
N SER A 21 31.64 52.05 19.70
CA SER A 21 31.33 51.25 20.91
C SER A 21 30.19 51.81 21.77
N ASN A 22 29.17 50.98 21.96
CA ASN A 22 28.29 51.06 23.11
C ASN A 22 28.04 49.64 23.62
N THR A 23 28.12 49.53 24.93
CA THR A 23 28.47 48.37 25.74
C THR A 23 27.21 47.76 26.36
N THR A 24 27.33 46.51 26.86
CA THR A 24 26.90 46.08 28.22
C THR A 24 25.87 44.94 28.31
N LEU A 25 26.43 43.72 28.45
CA LEU A 25 26.24 42.73 29.54
C LEU A 25 25.11 41.68 29.56
N LEU A 26 25.58 40.47 29.96
CA LEU A 26 24.91 39.31 30.57
C LEU A 26 24.04 38.50 29.57
N GLN A 27 24.10 37.18 29.43
CA GLN A 27 24.37 36.12 30.39
C GLN A 27 24.44 34.79 29.62
N ARG A 28 25.46 33.95 29.91
CA ARG A 28 25.49 32.47 29.86
C ARG A 28 24.96 31.70 28.63
N ARG A 29 25.87 30.96 27.97
CA ARG A 29 25.53 29.65 27.36
C ARG A 29 25.21 28.65 28.48
N PRO A 30 24.21 27.79 28.29
CA PRO A 30 24.58 26.41 27.99
C PRO A 30 23.82 25.83 26.79
N HIS A 31 24.45 24.86 26.14
CA HIS A 31 23.76 23.81 25.38
C HIS A 31 22.53 23.34 26.16
N MET A 32 21.35 23.27 25.53
CA MET A 32 20.38 22.21 25.75
C MET A 32 19.40 22.13 24.57
N PHE A 33 19.37 20.93 24.00
CA PHE A 33 18.22 20.25 23.41
C PHE A 33 17.43 20.97 22.31
N HIS A 34 17.72 20.52 21.08
CA HIS A 34 16.77 20.40 20.00
C HIS A 34 15.46 19.86 20.56
N GLN A 35 14.43 20.70 20.58
CA GLN A 35 13.12 20.34 21.11
C GLN A 35 12.53 19.22 20.25
N SER A 36 12.31 18.10 20.94
CA SER A 36 11.37 17.02 20.70
C SER A 36 10.67 17.04 19.35
N THR A 37 11.06 16.09 18.50
CA THR A 37 10.14 15.47 17.54
C THR A 37 8.81 15.15 18.25
N PRO A 38 7.65 15.34 17.60
CA PRO A 38 6.43 14.77 18.14
C PRO A 38 6.60 13.25 18.07
N ARG A 39 6.90 12.64 19.21
CA ARG A 39 6.87 11.19 19.40
C ARG A 39 5.39 10.76 19.45
N CYS A 40 4.67 10.98 18.36
CA CYS A 40 3.29 10.53 18.16
C CYS A 40 3.21 9.33 17.20
N SER A 41 4.33 8.71 16.84
CA SER A 41 4.30 7.60 15.87
C SER A 41 3.77 6.31 16.49
N SER A 42 4.17 5.94 17.72
CA SER A 42 3.89 4.59 18.23
C SER A 42 2.43 4.33 18.62
N SER A 43 1.69 5.33 19.11
CA SER A 43 0.28 5.18 19.51
C SER A 43 -0.67 5.16 18.30
N MET A 44 -0.39 5.99 17.29
CA MET A 44 -1.13 5.99 16.03
C MET A 44 -0.86 4.70 15.24
N LEU A 45 0.37 4.20 15.27
CA LEU A 45 0.78 2.93 14.67
C LEU A 45 0.10 1.71 15.28
N LEU A 46 -0.14 1.70 16.59
CA LEU A 46 -0.79 0.56 17.25
C LEU A 46 -2.28 0.51 16.90
N TYR A 47 -2.93 1.68 16.78
CA TYR A 47 -4.32 1.77 16.34
C TYR A 47 -4.45 1.45 14.84
N SER A 48 -3.51 1.92 14.02
CA SER A 48 -3.49 1.63 12.58
C SER A 48 -3.05 0.19 12.25
N ALA A 49 -2.38 -0.53 13.14
CA ALA A 49 -2.09 -1.95 12.93
C ALA A 49 -3.32 -2.85 13.15
N SER A 50 -4.21 -2.49 14.08
CA SER A 50 -5.35 -3.34 14.46
C SER A 50 -6.48 -3.38 13.41
N TRP A 51 -6.48 -2.47 12.43
CA TRP A 51 -7.50 -2.44 11.38
C TRP A 51 -7.02 -2.95 10.03
N ILE A 52 -5.71 -3.23 9.89
CA ILE A 52 -5.19 -3.83 8.67
C ILE A 52 -5.65 -5.30 8.65
N PRO A 53 -6.37 -5.73 7.60
CA PRO A 53 -6.79 -7.12 7.51
C PRO A 53 -5.57 -8.05 7.44
N THR A 54 -5.68 -9.21 8.07
CA THR A 54 -4.68 -10.27 7.88
C THR A 54 -4.85 -10.94 6.53
N PHE A 55 -3.76 -11.38 5.93
CA PHE A 55 -3.77 -12.07 4.65
C PHE A 55 -3.00 -13.38 4.73
N ASP A 56 -3.67 -14.49 4.46
CA ASP A 56 -3.10 -15.85 4.56
C ASP A 56 -2.60 -16.41 3.21
N GLY A 57 -2.91 -15.72 2.11
CA GLY A 57 -2.63 -16.15 0.75
C GLY A 57 -3.88 -16.53 -0.06
N ASN A 58 -5.10 -16.22 0.38
CA ASN A 58 -6.30 -16.41 -0.43
C ASN A 58 -6.32 -15.44 -1.63
N ILE A 59 -6.12 -15.95 -2.84
CA ILE A 59 -6.07 -15.15 -4.09
C ILE A 59 -7.30 -14.25 -4.25
N LEU A 60 -8.49 -14.70 -3.82
CA LEU A 60 -9.72 -13.90 -3.94
C LEU A 60 -9.75 -12.68 -3.02
N GLU A 61 -8.99 -12.71 -1.92
CA GLU A 61 -8.92 -11.62 -0.93
C GLU A 61 -7.73 -10.69 -1.16
N TYR A 62 -6.79 -11.08 -2.04
CA TYR A 62 -5.59 -10.32 -2.30
C TYR A 62 -5.87 -8.88 -2.79
N PRO A 63 -6.82 -8.62 -3.72
CA PRO A 63 -7.10 -7.26 -4.18
C PRO A 63 -7.54 -6.32 -3.05
N GLU A 64 -8.45 -6.79 -2.18
CA GLU A 64 -8.93 -6.03 -1.02
C GLU A 64 -7.79 -5.79 -0.02
N PHE A 65 -7.01 -6.83 0.29
CA PHE A 65 -5.86 -6.73 1.18
C PHE A 65 -4.83 -5.71 0.65
N SER A 66 -4.42 -5.83 -0.61
CA SER A 66 -3.41 -4.97 -1.25
C SER A 66 -3.85 -3.51 -1.25
N SER A 67 -5.09 -3.25 -1.66
CA SER A 67 -5.68 -1.90 -1.69
C SER A 67 -5.76 -1.27 -0.29
N ARG A 68 -6.22 -2.05 0.70
CA ARG A 68 -6.22 -1.59 2.09
C ARG A 68 -4.79 -1.31 2.53
N PHE A 69 -3.89 -2.28 2.53
CA PHE A 69 -2.52 -2.10 3.00
C PHE A 69 -1.81 -0.88 2.37
N ALA A 70 -1.97 -0.69 1.05
CA ALA A 70 -1.46 0.48 0.35
C ALA A 70 -2.02 1.80 0.93
N THR A 71 -3.32 1.86 1.20
CA THR A 71 -3.98 3.04 1.77
C THR A 71 -3.57 3.32 3.21
N LEU A 72 -3.39 2.28 4.06
CA LEU A 72 -3.20 2.48 5.52
C LEU A 72 -1.73 2.58 5.92
N VAL A 73 -0.84 1.99 5.11
CA VAL A 73 0.58 1.85 5.43
C VAL A 73 1.44 2.29 4.26
N GLY A 74 1.13 1.83 3.04
CA GLY A 74 1.94 2.13 1.85
C GLY A 74 2.08 3.62 1.59
N ASN A 75 0.97 4.35 1.63
CA ASN A 75 0.85 5.77 1.32
C ASN A 75 1.18 6.70 2.50
N GLU A 76 1.34 6.14 3.71
CA GLU A 76 1.69 6.93 4.88
C GLU A 76 3.14 7.41 4.81
N VAL A 77 3.32 8.73 4.75
CA VAL A 77 4.64 9.40 4.61
C VAL A 77 5.41 9.37 5.94
N GLN A 78 4.71 9.24 7.07
CA GLN A 78 5.32 9.23 8.40
C GLN A 78 5.99 7.90 8.77
N LEU A 79 5.82 6.87 7.93
CA LEU A 79 6.37 5.54 8.18
C LEU A 79 7.58 5.31 7.28
N ASP A 80 8.68 4.88 7.89
CA ASP A 80 9.84 4.39 7.14
C ASP A 80 9.59 2.97 6.62
N ASP A 81 10.32 2.59 5.58
CA ASP A 81 10.17 1.30 4.91
C ASP A 81 10.39 0.10 5.83
N THR A 82 11.23 0.22 6.87
CA THR A 82 11.43 -0.86 7.85
C THR A 82 10.18 -1.05 8.69
N THR A 83 9.57 0.04 9.15
CA THR A 83 8.31 0.01 9.90
C THR A 83 7.18 -0.54 9.03
N LYS A 84 7.06 -0.09 7.77
CA LYS A 84 6.08 -0.62 6.81
C LYS A 84 6.27 -2.11 6.60
N PHE A 85 7.52 -2.58 6.48
CA PHE A 85 7.80 -4.00 6.35
C PHE A 85 7.44 -4.79 7.62
N SER A 86 7.73 -4.26 8.81
CA SER A 86 7.32 -4.90 10.06
C SER A 86 5.80 -5.04 10.14
N LEU A 87 5.05 -4.02 9.73
CA LEU A 87 3.58 -4.06 9.67
C LEU A 87 3.10 -5.09 8.65
N LEU A 88 3.66 -5.08 7.43
CA LEU A 88 3.34 -6.08 6.40
C LEU A 88 3.50 -7.50 6.97
N LYS A 89 4.67 -7.82 7.53
CA LYS A 89 4.96 -9.14 8.11
C LYS A 89 4.00 -9.50 9.24
N SER A 90 3.56 -8.52 10.03
CA SER A 90 2.57 -8.74 11.09
C SER A 90 1.15 -9.01 10.59
N CYS A 91 0.82 -8.63 9.35
CA CYS A 91 -0.48 -8.88 8.73
C CYS A 91 -0.50 -10.19 7.92
N LEU A 92 0.66 -10.64 7.44
CA LEU A 92 0.75 -11.88 6.66
C LEU A 92 0.67 -13.14 7.55
N ARG A 93 -0.03 -14.15 7.06
CA ARG A 93 -0.20 -15.47 7.67
C ARG A 93 0.04 -16.56 6.61
N GLY A 94 0.13 -17.82 7.05
CA GLY A 94 0.14 -18.98 6.16
C GLY A 94 1.11 -18.88 4.98
N ARG A 95 0.56 -19.04 3.77
CA ARG A 95 1.32 -19.06 2.51
C ARG A 95 1.91 -17.68 2.19
N ALA A 96 1.16 -16.62 2.46
CA ALA A 96 1.63 -15.26 2.20
C ALA A 96 2.84 -14.90 3.07
N LEU A 97 2.81 -15.27 4.36
CA LEU A 97 3.98 -15.07 5.23
C LEU A 97 5.16 -15.92 4.77
N HIS A 98 4.92 -17.18 4.39
CA HIS A 98 5.97 -18.07 3.90
C HIS A 98 6.69 -17.51 2.67
N ALA A 99 5.96 -16.87 1.75
CA ALA A 99 6.53 -16.28 0.54
C ALA A 99 7.63 -15.23 0.82
N ILE A 100 7.55 -14.52 1.96
CA ILE A 100 8.50 -13.46 2.32
C ILE A 100 9.49 -13.84 3.44
N GLN A 101 9.46 -15.09 3.93
CA GLN A 101 10.23 -15.51 5.12
C GLN A 101 11.75 -15.36 4.96
N GLY A 102 12.27 -15.48 3.73
CA GLY A 102 13.70 -15.33 3.43
C GLY A 102 14.21 -13.89 3.41
N LEU A 103 13.33 -12.89 3.50
CA LEU A 103 13.71 -11.49 3.45
C LEU A 103 14.10 -10.97 4.85
N SER A 104 15.25 -10.31 4.91
CA SER A 104 15.67 -9.55 6.09
C SER A 104 14.85 -8.27 6.20
N MET A 105 14.42 -7.91 7.42
CA MET A 105 13.59 -6.73 7.69
C MET A 105 14.40 -5.43 7.58
N THR A 106 14.67 -5.01 6.34
CA THR A 106 15.47 -3.83 5.99
C THR A 106 14.70 -2.94 5.00
N PRO A 107 14.99 -1.62 4.93
CA PRO A 107 14.35 -0.71 3.98
C PRO A 107 14.46 -1.19 2.53
N ASN A 108 15.65 -1.65 2.11
CA ASN A 108 15.91 -2.14 0.77
C ASN A 108 15.01 -3.31 0.36
N ASN A 109 14.56 -4.12 1.32
CA ASN A 109 13.76 -5.30 1.06
C ASN A 109 12.25 -5.03 1.11
N TYR A 110 11.79 -3.87 1.59
CA TYR A 110 10.35 -3.58 1.69
C TYR A 110 9.66 -3.66 0.32
N LYS A 111 10.26 -3.07 -0.71
CA LYS A 111 9.72 -3.14 -2.08
C LYS A 111 9.59 -4.59 -2.56
N ASN A 112 10.61 -5.40 -2.34
CA ASN A 112 10.58 -6.83 -2.71
C ASN A 112 9.52 -7.59 -1.90
N ALA A 113 9.35 -7.25 -0.61
CA ALA A 113 8.35 -7.87 0.24
C ALA A 113 6.91 -7.56 -0.17
N MET A 114 6.65 -6.41 -0.82
CA MET A 114 5.37 -6.08 -1.43
C MET A 114 5.17 -6.74 -2.81
N ASP A 115 6.24 -6.84 -3.59
CA ASP A 115 6.20 -7.38 -4.97
C ASP A 115 6.00 -8.90 -5.01
N ILE A 116 6.56 -9.63 -4.03
CA ILE A 116 6.42 -11.09 -3.93
C ILE A 116 4.94 -11.49 -3.79
N PRO A 117 4.17 -11.00 -2.80
CA PRO A 117 2.74 -11.29 -2.72
C PRO A 117 1.97 -10.89 -3.99
N ALA A 118 2.31 -9.76 -4.62
CA ALA A 118 1.68 -9.36 -5.88
C ALA A 118 1.91 -10.39 -6.98
N THR A 119 3.15 -10.82 -7.15
CA THR A 119 3.52 -11.82 -8.17
C THR A 119 2.82 -13.18 -7.95
N HIS A 120 2.61 -13.57 -6.69
CA HIS A 120 2.05 -14.87 -6.35
C HIS A 120 0.53 -14.91 -6.21
N PHE A 121 -0.10 -13.80 -5.84
CA PHE A 121 -1.52 -13.76 -5.47
C PHE A 121 -2.35 -12.79 -6.32
N ASP A 122 -1.75 -11.91 -7.12
CA ASP A 122 -2.47 -11.07 -8.10
C ASP A 122 -2.66 -11.79 -9.46
N ASP A 123 -3.02 -13.07 -9.40
CA ASP A 123 -3.24 -13.89 -10.59
C ASP A 123 -4.71 -13.91 -10.99
N LYS A 124 -5.06 -13.02 -11.92
CA LYS A 124 -6.41 -12.88 -12.49
C LYS A 124 -6.91 -14.14 -13.19
N VAL A 125 -6.01 -14.95 -13.77
CA VAL A 125 -6.39 -16.19 -14.47
C VAL A 125 -6.80 -17.23 -13.44
N THR A 126 -5.97 -17.44 -12.42
CA THR A 126 -6.28 -18.37 -11.32
C THR A 126 -7.51 -17.92 -10.56
N MET A 127 -7.67 -16.61 -10.30
CA MET A 127 -8.87 -16.04 -9.68
C MET A 127 -10.14 -16.40 -10.47
N LYS A 128 -10.14 -16.17 -11.79
CA LYS A 128 -11.28 -16.52 -12.66
C LYS A 128 -11.58 -18.01 -12.63
N HIS A 129 -10.56 -18.86 -12.67
CA HIS A 129 -10.75 -20.30 -12.59
C HIS A 129 -11.40 -20.74 -11.26
N ILE A 130 -10.96 -20.16 -10.14
CA ILE A 130 -11.56 -20.42 -8.82
C ILE A 130 -13.02 -19.95 -8.79
N LEU A 131 -13.32 -18.75 -9.28
CA LEU A 131 -14.67 -18.20 -9.32
C LEU A 131 -15.61 -19.03 -10.21
N TYR A 132 -15.14 -19.45 -11.39
CA TYR A 132 -15.89 -20.35 -12.26
C TYR A 132 -16.20 -21.68 -11.59
N THR A 133 -15.22 -22.25 -10.89
CA THR A 133 -15.38 -23.50 -10.14
C THR A 133 -16.41 -23.34 -9.02
N LYS A 134 -16.39 -22.21 -8.30
CA LYS A 134 -17.41 -21.91 -7.28
C LYS A 134 -18.80 -21.76 -7.88
N LEU A 135 -18.92 -21.09 -9.03
CA LEU A 135 -20.19 -20.92 -9.76
C LEU A 135 -20.77 -22.26 -10.22
N SER A 136 -19.94 -23.16 -10.77
CA SER A 136 -20.42 -24.46 -11.24
C SER A 136 -20.86 -25.40 -10.10
N GLN A 137 -20.24 -25.24 -8.93
CA GLN A 137 -20.54 -26.00 -7.70
C GLN A 137 -21.71 -25.43 -6.88
N LEU A 138 -22.34 -24.33 -7.31
CA LEU A 138 -23.53 -23.82 -6.63
C LEU A 138 -24.65 -24.88 -6.60
N PRO A 139 -25.36 -25.01 -5.48
CA PRO A 139 -26.46 -25.95 -5.34
C PRO A 139 -27.60 -25.56 -6.28
N ASP A 140 -28.36 -26.56 -6.72
CA ASP A 140 -29.55 -26.32 -7.52
C ASP A 140 -30.65 -25.68 -6.64
N CYS A 141 -31.57 -24.96 -7.27
CA CYS A 141 -32.67 -24.37 -6.54
C CYS A 141 -33.59 -25.47 -5.99
N ASP A 142 -34.00 -25.32 -4.73
CA ASP A 142 -34.99 -26.19 -4.12
C ASP A 142 -36.34 -26.03 -4.84
N SER A 143 -37.10 -27.12 -4.98
CA SER A 143 -38.44 -27.12 -5.60
C SER A 143 -39.42 -26.21 -4.86
N ASP A 144 -39.20 -26.01 -3.56
CA ASP A 144 -40.02 -25.15 -2.71
C ASP A 144 -39.54 -23.68 -2.72
N GLY A 145 -38.45 -23.36 -3.42
CA GLY A 145 -37.95 -22.00 -3.63
C GLY A 145 -37.36 -21.32 -2.38
N HIS A 146 -37.29 -22.00 -1.23
CA HIS A 146 -36.84 -21.43 0.04
C HIS A 146 -35.41 -20.85 0.00
N ASN A 147 -34.53 -21.41 -0.83
CA ASN A 147 -33.13 -21.00 -0.94
C ASN A 147 -32.83 -20.11 -2.16
N LEU A 148 -33.85 -19.75 -2.96
CA LEU A 148 -33.65 -19.00 -4.21
C LEU A 148 -32.95 -17.66 -3.98
N GLN A 149 -33.35 -16.92 -2.94
CA GLN A 149 -32.76 -15.61 -2.65
C GLN A 149 -31.30 -15.73 -2.22
N ALA A 150 -30.97 -16.71 -1.38
CA ALA A 150 -29.60 -16.96 -0.95
C ALA A 150 -28.72 -17.38 -2.13
N LEU A 151 -29.23 -18.29 -2.98
CA LEU A 151 -28.55 -18.75 -4.19
C LEU A 151 -28.29 -17.59 -5.16
N TYR A 152 -29.30 -16.77 -5.43
CA TYR A 152 -29.17 -15.59 -6.28
C TYR A 152 -28.12 -14.61 -5.75
N ASN A 153 -28.14 -14.31 -4.45
CA ASN A 153 -27.16 -13.40 -3.84
C ASN A 153 -25.73 -13.94 -3.90
N GLN A 154 -25.54 -15.23 -3.64
CA GLN A 154 -24.23 -15.90 -3.75
C GLN A 154 -23.72 -15.86 -5.18
N MET A 155 -24.60 -16.16 -6.15
CA MET A 155 -24.24 -16.13 -7.56
C MET A 155 -23.88 -14.72 -8.03
N LEU A 156 -24.68 -13.73 -7.65
CA LEU A 156 -24.44 -12.32 -7.99
C LEU A 156 -23.12 -11.81 -7.42
N ALA A 157 -22.76 -12.23 -6.20
CA ALA A 157 -21.47 -11.89 -5.59
C ALA A 157 -20.29 -12.46 -6.40
N LEU A 158 -20.38 -13.72 -6.84
CA LEU A 158 -19.33 -14.36 -7.66
C LEU A 158 -19.20 -13.70 -9.04
N VAL A 159 -20.33 -13.35 -9.68
CA VAL A 159 -20.33 -12.63 -10.97
C VAL A 159 -19.70 -11.24 -10.83
N ARG A 160 -20.01 -10.51 -9.75
CA ARG A 160 -19.39 -9.20 -9.50
C ARG A 160 -17.88 -9.31 -9.34
N GLN A 161 -17.39 -10.25 -8.55
CA GLN A 161 -15.94 -10.52 -8.43
C GLN A 161 -15.30 -10.93 -9.76
N PHE A 162 -16.06 -11.57 -10.65
CA PHE A 162 -15.58 -11.93 -11.98
C PHE A 162 -15.51 -10.73 -12.94
N ALA A 163 -16.39 -9.74 -12.76
CA ALA A 163 -16.57 -8.58 -13.63
C ALA A 163 -15.69 -7.36 -13.28
N GLU A 164 -15.04 -7.35 -12.11
CA GLU A 164 -14.14 -6.25 -11.68
C GLU A 164 -12.97 -5.96 -12.66
N ASP A 165 -12.71 -6.84 -13.62
CA ASP A 165 -11.64 -6.72 -14.62
C ASP A 165 -12.03 -5.95 -15.91
N GLY A 166 -13.25 -5.43 -16.02
CA GLY A 166 -13.65 -4.52 -17.12
C GLY A 166 -13.70 -5.13 -18.52
N ASN A 167 -13.87 -6.45 -18.63
CA ASN A 167 -13.93 -7.14 -19.92
C ASN A 167 -15.36 -7.66 -20.17
N ASP A 168 -16.22 -6.83 -20.75
CA ASP A 168 -17.66 -7.05 -20.98
C ASP A 168 -18.03 -8.35 -21.73
N SER A 169 -17.05 -9.04 -22.33
CA SER A 169 -17.26 -10.29 -23.09
C SER A 169 -17.56 -11.53 -22.23
N ASN A 170 -17.48 -11.43 -20.91
CA ASN A 170 -17.71 -12.54 -19.97
C ASN A 170 -19.13 -12.56 -19.36
N GLU A 171 -19.89 -11.45 -19.44
CA GLU A 171 -21.25 -11.37 -18.90
C GLU A 171 -22.21 -12.33 -19.60
N THR A 172 -22.07 -12.50 -20.92
CA THR A 172 -22.95 -13.36 -21.73
C THR A 172 -22.77 -14.85 -21.41
N GLY A 173 -21.53 -15.31 -21.17
CA GLY A 173 -21.25 -16.70 -20.82
C GLY A 173 -21.72 -17.05 -19.40
N LEU A 174 -21.63 -16.09 -18.48
CA LEU A 174 -22.13 -16.23 -17.11
C LEU A 174 -23.66 -16.23 -17.07
N GLY A 175 -24.31 -15.42 -17.91
CA GLY A 175 -25.76 -15.42 -18.08
C GLY A 175 -26.31 -16.77 -18.56
N ALA A 176 -25.57 -17.49 -19.40
CA ALA A 176 -25.96 -18.83 -19.87
C ALA A 176 -25.85 -19.90 -18.77
N ILE A 177 -24.79 -19.84 -17.94
CA ILE A 177 -24.63 -20.74 -16.78
C ILE A 177 -25.70 -20.43 -15.72
N LEU A 178 -25.99 -19.15 -15.48
CA LEU A 178 -27.07 -18.65 -14.64
C LEU A 178 -28.44 -19.20 -15.07
N PHE A 179 -28.76 -19.09 -16.36
CA PHE A 179 -30.04 -19.57 -16.89
C PHE A 179 -30.15 -21.10 -16.79
N ASN A 180 -29.07 -21.81 -17.05
CA ASN A 180 -29.04 -23.28 -17.00
C ASN A 180 -29.24 -23.81 -15.57
N LYS A 181 -28.67 -23.14 -14.55
CA LYS A 181 -28.83 -23.50 -13.13
C LYS A 181 -30.23 -23.18 -12.58
N LEU A 182 -30.88 -22.11 -13.04
CA LEU A 182 -32.22 -21.72 -12.60
C LEU A 182 -33.35 -22.45 -13.33
N CYS A 183 -33.16 -22.82 -14.61
CA CYS A 183 -34.21 -23.48 -15.41
C CYS A 183 -34.24 -25.00 -15.28
N GLN A 184 -33.20 -25.66 -14.77
CA GLN A 184 -33.24 -27.13 -14.59
C GLN A 184 -34.02 -27.58 -13.34
N SER A 185 -34.46 -26.64 -12.49
CA SER A 185 -35.25 -26.91 -11.27
C SER A 185 -36.75 -26.60 -11.43
N ALA A 186 -37.22 -26.32 -12.65
CA ALA A 186 -38.63 -26.07 -12.99
C ALA A 186 -39.15 -27.13 -13.97
#